data_AF-A0A7X9BZ14-F1
#
_entry.id   AF-A0A7X9BZ14-F1
#
_cell.length_a   1.000
_cell.length_b   1.000
_cell.length_c   1.000
_cell.angle_alpha   90.00
_cell.angle_beta   90.00
_cell.angle_gamma   90.00
#
_symmetry.space_group_name_H-M   'P 1'
#
loop_
_entity.id
_entity.type
_entity.pdbx_description
1 polymer ?
#
loop_
_entity_poly.entity_id
_entity_poly.type
_entity_poly.pdbx_seq_one_letter_code
_entity_poly.pdbx_strand_id
1 'polypeptide(L)' 'MEKLAILDNIIFDLDGTLWDATDAVCYSWNKALEEYCHEQGIPVEKRTLEQIKGVMGLQIPEIGRKLFPNFPEESQ' A
#
# COMPACT_ATOMS: atom_id res chain seq x y z
N MET A 1 26.08 -30.84 8.60
CA MET A 1 25.39 -29.53 8.48
C MET A 1 26.44 -28.47 8.67
N GLU A 2 26.95 -27.93 7.56
CA GLU A 2 27.88 -26.82 7.60
C GLU A 2 27.20 -25.61 8.24
N LYS A 3 27.95 -24.95 9.11
CA LYS A 3 27.54 -23.74 9.85
C LYS A 3 26.90 -22.76 8.87
N LEU A 4 25.69 -22.32 9.18
CA LEU A 4 25.27 -20.97 8.79
C LEU A 4 26.45 -20.05 9.11
N ALA A 5 27.03 -19.43 8.09
CA ALA A 5 27.97 -18.35 8.29
C ALA A 5 27.36 -17.38 9.31
N ILE A 6 28.17 -16.93 10.27
CA ILE A 6 27.70 -16.10 11.39
C ILE A 6 27.02 -14.87 10.77
N LEU A 7 25.69 -14.82 10.92
CA LEU A 7 24.85 -13.79 10.35
C LEU A 7 24.84 -12.66 11.39
N ASP A 8 25.46 -11.53 11.06
CA ASP A 8 25.72 -10.48 12.04
C ASP A 8 24.44 -9.78 12.51
N ASN A 9 23.51 -9.47 11.59
CA ASN A 9 22.22 -8.86 11.89
C ASN A 9 21.16 -9.19 10.82
N ILE A 10 19.88 -9.20 11.21
CA ILE A 10 18.72 -9.28 10.31
C ILE A 10 17.81 -8.08 10.59
N ILE A 11 17.28 -7.46 9.54
CA ILE A 11 16.21 -6.47 9.64
C ILE A 11 14.94 -7.11 9.07
N PHE A 12 13.85 -7.04 9.83
CA PHE A 12 12.53 -7.46 9.40
C PHE A 12 11.67 -6.22 9.17
N ASP A 13 11.07 -6.16 7.99
CA ASP A 13 9.93 -5.28 7.76
C ASP A 13 8.69 -5.83 8.51
N LEU A 14 7.65 -5.01 8.67
CA LEU A 14 6.45 -5.36 9.42
C LEU A 14 5.34 -5.90 8.51
N ASP A 15 4.77 -5.02 7.69
CA ASP A 15 3.55 -5.29 6.92
C ASP A 15 3.87 -6.15 5.68
N GLY A 16 3.23 -7.31 5.58
CA GLY A 16 3.53 -8.28 4.53
C GLY A 16 4.81 -9.09 4.77
N THR A 17 5.51 -8.86 5.89
CA THR A 17 6.68 -9.64 6.32
C THR A 17 6.41 -10.42 7.60
N LEU A 18 6.14 -9.73 8.71
CA LEU A 18 5.84 -10.38 10.00
C LEU A 18 4.36 -10.76 10.15
N TRP A 19 3.47 -10.07 9.44
CA TRP A 19 2.04 -10.37 9.43
C TRP A 19 1.38 -9.89 8.12
N ASP A 20 0.22 -10.45 7.79
CA ASP A 20 -0.57 -10.02 6.63
C ASP A 20 -1.49 -8.86 7.00
N ALA A 21 -1.07 -7.64 6.66
CA ALA A 21 -1.81 -6.41 6.91
C ALA A 21 -2.79 -6.05 5.77
N THR A 22 -2.84 -6.83 4.68
CA THR A 22 -3.47 -6.43 3.40
C THR A 22 -4.92 -6.02 3.57
N ASP A 23 -5.71 -6.81 4.31
CA ASP A 23 -7.14 -6.55 4.53
C ASP A 23 -7.39 -5.26 5.31
N ALA A 24 -6.62 -5.04 6.39
CA ALA A 24 -6.75 -3.87 7.23
C ALA A 24 -6.33 -2.58 6.49
N VAL A 25 -5.26 -2.65 5.69
CA VAL A 25 -4.81 -1.54 4.84
C VAL A 25 -5.86 -1.23 3.78
N CYS A 26 -6.38 -2.25 3.08
CA CYS A 26 -7.41 -2.07 2.06
C CYS A 26 -8.69 -1.44 2.63
N TYR A 27 -9.15 -1.89 3.80
CA TYR A 27 -10.30 -1.30 4.48
C TYR A 27 -10.06 0.17 4.82
N SER A 28 -8.93 0.49 5.46
CA SER A 28 -8.64 1.86 5.90
C SER A 28 -8.45 2.82 4.73
N TRP A 29 -7.80 2.40 3.64
CA TRP A 29 -7.63 3.19 2.42
C TRP A 29 -8.97 3.48 1.74
N ASN A 30 -9.81 2.46 1.60
CA ASN A 30 -11.13 2.66 1.01
C ASN A 30 -11.99 3.62 1.83
N LYS A 31 -11.91 3.54 3.17
CA LYS A 31 -12.59 4.48 4.05
C LYS A 31 -12.08 5.92 3.86
N ALA A 32 -10.76 6.11 3.81
CA ALA A 32 -10.16 7.42 3.58
C ALA A 32 -10.54 8.00 2.20
N LEU A 33 -10.56 7.15 1.17
CA LEU A 33 -10.99 7.56 -0.17
C LEU A 33 -12.47 7.94 -0.20
N GLU A 34 -13.34 7.18 0.48
CA GLU A 34 -14.75 7.54 0.62
C GLU A 34 -14.94 8.92 1.24
N GLU A 35 -14.25 9.18 2.36
CA GLU A 35 -14.28 10.47 3.07
C GLU A 35 -13.79 11.60 2.17
N TYR A 36 -12.61 11.45 1.55
CA TYR A 36 -12.02 12.45 0.66
C TYR A 36 -12.90 12.73 -0.56
N CYS A 37 -13.33 11.70 -1.28
CA CYS A 37 -14.14 11.86 -2.49
C CYS A 37 -15.50 12.50 -2.17
N HIS A 38 -16.10 12.17 -1.01
CA HIS A 38 -17.32 12.82 -0.54
C HIS A 38 -17.12 14.31 -0.30
N GLU A 39 -16.03 14.71 0.37
CA GLU A 39 -15.70 16.12 0.60
C GLU A 39 -15.43 16.89 -0.70
N GLN A 40 -14.79 16.25 -1.68
CA GLN A 40 -14.49 16.85 -2.99
C GLN A 40 -15.66 16.78 -3.98
N GLY A 41 -16.75 16.08 -3.65
CA GLY A 41 -17.89 15.87 -4.54
C GLY A 41 -17.56 15.05 -5.80
N ILE A 42 -16.58 14.14 -5.73
CA ILE A 42 -16.15 13.28 -6.84
C ILE A 42 -16.55 11.81 -6.60
N PRO A 43 -16.65 10.98 -7.65
CA PRO A 43 -16.96 9.56 -7.50
C PRO A 43 -15.88 8.80 -6.71
N VAL A 44 -16.31 7.93 -5.80
CA VAL A 44 -15.41 7.02 -5.07
C VAL A 44 -15.07 5.82 -5.95
N GLU A 45 -13.78 5.58 -6.19
CA GLU A 45 -13.31 4.36 -6.85
C GLU A 45 -12.54 3.48 -5.84
N LYS A 46 -13.23 2.53 -5.20
CA LYS A 46 -12.63 1.64 -4.21
C LYS A 46 -11.45 0.85 -4.79
N ARG A 47 -10.37 0.73 -4.01
CA ARG A 47 -9.24 -0.15 -4.31
C ARG A 47 -9.58 -1.59 -3.92
N THR A 48 -9.20 -2.54 -4.76
CA THR A 48 -9.30 -3.97 -4.46
C THR A 48 -8.15 -4.44 -3.58
N LEU A 49 -8.31 -5.60 -2.93
CA LEU A 49 -7.22 -6.23 -2.17
C LEU A 49 -6.00 -6.50 -3.05
N GLU A 50 -6.20 -6.92 -4.29
CA GLU A 50 -5.12 -7.19 -5.25
C GLU A 50 -4.35 -5.91 -5.60
N GLN A 51 -5.06 -4.79 -5.83
CA GLN A 51 -4.45 -3.50 -6.09
C GLN A 51 -3.62 -3.02 -4.89
N ILE A 52 -4.15 -3.12 -3.67
CA ILE A 52 -3.44 -2.75 -2.44
C ILE A 52 -2.21 -3.62 -2.25
N LYS A 53 -2.34 -4.93 -2.39
CA LYS A 53 -1.22 -5.87 -2.28
C LYS A 53 -0.13 -5.59 -3.30
N GLY A 54 -0.50 -5.17 -4.52
CA GLY A 54 0.43 -4.81 -5.59
C GLY A 54 1.25 -3.53 -5.37
N VAL A 55 0.94 -2.76 -4.31
CA VAL A 55 1.65 -1.52 -3.97
C VAL A 55 2.26 -1.50 -2.57
N MET A 56 2.07 -2.55 -1.75
CA MET A 56 2.69 -2.63 -0.43
C MET A 56 4.23 -2.55 -0.55
N GLY A 57 4.84 -1.75 0.34
CA GLY A 57 6.28 -1.53 0.38
C GLY A 57 6.83 -0.56 -0.68
N LEU A 58 6.00 -0.05 -1.59
CA LEU A 58 6.43 0.95 -2.59
C LEU A 58 6.49 2.37 -2.00
N GLN A 59 7.25 3.23 -2.65
CA GLN A 59 7.28 4.66 -2.32
C GLN A 59 6.01 5.37 -2.81
N ILE A 60 5.56 6.40 -2.10
CA ILE A 60 4.33 7.15 -2.41
C ILE A 60 4.22 7.55 -3.90
N PRO A 61 5.25 8.09 -4.59
CA PRO A 61 5.14 8.43 -6.00
C PRO A 61 4.84 7.23 -6.91
N GLU A 62 5.35 6.05 -6.56
CA GLU A 62 5.05 4.81 -7.30
C GLU A 62 3.63 4.32 -7.00
N ILE A 63 3.16 4.47 -5.76
CA ILE A 63 1.78 4.15 -5.40
C ILE A 63 0.81 5.04 -6.19
N GLY A 64 1.05 6.35 -6.22
CA GLY A 64 0.27 7.33 -6.97
C GLY A 64 0.16 6.96 -8.46
N ARG A 65 1.30 6.69 -9.11
CA ARG A 65 1.33 6.26 -10.52
C ARG A 65 0.59 4.94 -10.77
N LYS A 66 0.62 3.99 -9.84
CA LYS A 66 -0.04 2.69 -10.00
C LYS A 66 -1.53 2.72 -9.72
N LEU A 67 -1.96 3.44 -8.69
CA LEU A 67 -3.35 3.45 -8.23
C LEU A 67 -4.17 4.61 -8.78
N PHE A 68 -3.54 5.73 -9.12
CA PHE A 68 -4.20 6.95 -9.58
C PHE A 68 -3.60 7.50 -10.89
N PRO A 69 -3.36 6.65 -11.93
CA PRO A 69 -2.67 7.07 -13.16
C PRO A 69 -3.38 8.17 -13.94
N ASN A 70 -4.68 8.36 -13.71
CA ASN A 70 -5.50 9.35 -14.40
C ASN A 70 -5.49 10.74 -13.71
N PHE A 71 -4.84 10.87 -12.55
CA PHE A 71 -4.67 12.15 -11.86
C PHE A 71 -3.36 12.82 -12.29
N PRO A 72 -3.29 14.17 -12.31
CA PRO A 72 -2.02 14.88 -12.46
C PRO A 72 -1.02 14.45 -11.38
N GLU A 73 0.29 14.44 -11.68
CA GLU A 73 1.34 14.01 -10.74
C GLU A 73 1.30 14.78 -9.40
N GLU A 74 0.91 16.05 -9.41
CA GLU A 74 0.73 16.89 -8.21
C GLU A 74 -0.46 16.46 -7.34
N SER A 75 -1.35 15.62 -7.87
CA SER A 75 -2.58 15.13 -7.24
C SER A 75 -2.63 13.60 -7.12
N GLN A 76 -1.52 12.92 -7.42
CA GLN A 76 -1.31 11.48 -7.21
C GLN A 76 -0.74 11.21 -5.81
#